data_AF-A0A3C1TA18-F1
#
_entry.id   AF-A0A3C1TA18-F1
#
_cell.length_a   1.000
_cell.length_b   1.000
_cell.length_c   1.000
_cell.angle_alpha   90.00
_cell.angle_beta   90.00
_cell.angle_gamma   90.00
#
_symmetry.space_group_name_H-M   'P 1'
#
loop_
_entity.id
_entity.type
_entity.pdbx_description
1 polymer ?
#
loop_
_entity_poly.entity_id
_entity_poly.type
_entity_poly.pdbx_seq_one_letter_code
_entity_poly.pdbx_strand_id
1 'polypeptide(L)'
;MNNSTKTLIAFLAGVATGATIGILYAPAEGQVTRDKLSFRLSKYREQLQGLITDLLEGKDLPESLAKAEGQKVVADTREKAERLLEDVDRLMAQIKGQAS
;
A
#
# COMPACT_ATOMS: atom_id res chain seq x y z
N MET A 1 -7.90 -11.62 -5.23
CA MET A 1 -7.34 -10.72 -4.19
C MET A 1 -5.93 -11.20 -3.89
N ASN A 2 -4.92 -10.32 -3.94
CA ASN A 2 -3.52 -10.74 -3.78
C ASN A 2 -3.24 -11.24 -2.35
N ASN A 3 -2.41 -12.28 -2.22
CA ASN A 3 -2.12 -12.91 -0.93
C ASN A 3 -1.47 -11.93 0.06
N SER A 4 -0.64 -11.01 -0.43
CA SER A 4 -0.01 -9.95 0.39
C SER A 4 -1.04 -9.00 1.00
N THR A 5 -2.06 -8.61 0.23
CA THR A 5 -3.16 -7.77 0.73
C THR A 5 -3.97 -8.51 1.80
N LYS A 6 -4.22 -9.80 1.62
CA LYS A 6 -4.92 -10.63 2.61
C LYS A 6 -4.12 -10.75 3.91
N THR A 7 -2.81 -10.94 3.85
CA THR A 7 -1.93 -11.00 5.02
C THR A 7 -1.88 -9.66 5.76
N LEU A 8 -1.78 -8.54 5.05
CA LEU A 8 -1.80 -7.21 5.66
C LEU A 8 -3.13 -6.95 6.39
N ILE A 9 -4.26 -7.29 5.76
CA ILE A 9 -5.59 -7.15 6.37
C ILE A 9 -5.71 -8.05 7.61
N ALA A 10 -5.24 -9.30 7.53
CA ALA A 10 -5.27 -10.22 8.68
C ALA A 10 -4.41 -9.71 9.85
N PHE A 11 -3.23 -9.16 9.57
CA PHE A 11 -2.37 -8.55 10.58
C PHE A 11 -3.04 -7.34 11.23
N LEU A 12 -3.58 -6.41 10.44
CA LEU A 12 -4.28 -5.24 10.94
C LEU A 12 -5.51 -5.61 11.76
N ALA A 13 -6.27 -6.62 11.33
CA ALA A 13 -7.39 -7.16 12.07
C ALA A 13 -6.94 -7.72 13.43
N GLY A 14 -5.87 -8.52 13.46
CA GLY A 14 -5.29 -9.05 14.69
C GLY A 14 -4.82 -7.96 15.65
N VAL A 15 -4.12 -6.93 15.14
CA VAL A 15 -3.69 -5.77 15.93
C VAL A 15 -4.89 -5.00 16.48
N ALA A 16 -5.90 -4.72 15.65
CA ALA A 16 -7.08 -3.98 16.07
C ALA A 16 -7.85 -4.73 17.16
N THR A 17 -8.10 -6.02 16.97
CA THR A 17 -8.77 -6.89 17.97
C THR A 17 -7.93 -6.99 19.25
N GLY A 18 -6.62 -7.18 19.15
CA GLY A 18 -5.73 -7.26 20.32
C GLY A 18 -5.67 -5.95 21.10
N ALA A 19 -5.56 -4.80 20.41
CA ALA A 19 -5.51 -3.49 21.04
C ALA A 19 -6.84 -3.12 21.71
N THR A 20 -7.97 -3.43 21.07
CA THR A 20 -9.30 -3.20 21.67
C THR A 20 -9.47 -4.04 22.93
N ILE A 21 -9.16 -5.34 22.88
CA ILE A 21 -9.21 -6.20 24.07
C ILE A 21 -8.26 -5.70 25.16
N GLY A 22 -7.03 -5.33 24.82
CA GLY A 22 -6.04 -4.84 25.78
C GLY A 22 -6.44 -3.54 26.47
N ILE A 23 -7.00 -2.58 25.71
CA ILE A 23 -7.50 -1.30 26.26
C ILE A 23 -8.74 -1.52 27.13
N LEU A 24 -9.65 -2.41 26.72
CA LEU A 24 -10.85 -2.73 27.51
C LEU A 24 -10.53 -3.50 28.79
N TYR A 25 -9.52 -4.37 28.77
CA TYR A 25 -9.09 -5.12 29.94
C TYR A 25 -8.44 -4.22 30.99
N ALA A 26 -7.64 -3.24 30.56
CA ALA A 26 -6.94 -2.32 31.45
C ALA A 26 -6.96 -0.88 30.91
N PRO A 27 -8.03 -0.11 31.17
CA PRO A 27 -8.11 1.27 30.74
C PRO A 27 -7.27 2.17 31.64
N ALA A 28 -6.40 2.97 31.03
CA ALA A 28 -5.80 4.12 31.68
C ALA A 28 -6.70 5.36 31.48
N GLU A 29 -6.52 6.39 32.31
CA GLU A 29 -7.24 7.64 32.14
C GLU A 29 -7.03 8.25 30.74
N GLY A 30 -8.08 8.83 30.19
CA GLY A 30 -8.06 9.38 28.83
C GLY A 30 -7.03 10.49 28.65
N GLN A 31 -6.83 11.34 29.66
CA GLN A 31 -5.83 12.41 29.63
C GLN A 31 -4.41 11.83 29.53
N VAL A 32 -4.07 10.90 30.44
CA VAL A 32 -2.76 10.21 30.46
C VAL A 32 -2.50 9.45 29.15
N THR A 33 -3.52 8.81 28.59
CA THR A 33 -3.41 8.05 27.33
C THR A 33 -3.14 8.98 26.15
N ARG A 34 -3.85 10.12 26.05
CA ARG A 34 -3.64 11.10 24.98
C ARG A 34 -2.26 11.75 25.07
N ASP A 35 -1.80 12.08 26.28
CA ASP A 35 -0.48 12.67 26.48
C ASP A 35 0.63 11.70 26.06
N LYS A 36 0.56 10.45 26.55
CA LYS A 36 1.51 9.39 26.16
C LYS A 36 1.46 9.08 24.67
N LEU A 37 0.28 9.05 24.07
CA LEU A 37 0.10 8.80 22.64
C LEU A 37 0.71 9.93 21.82
N SER A 38 0.43 11.19 22.18
CA SER A 38 0.93 12.38 21.48
C SER A 38 2.46 12.44 21.54
N PHE A 39 3.05 12.19 22.72
CA PHE A 39 4.50 12.13 22.89
C PHE A 39 5.14 11.04 22.02
N ARG A 40 4.58 9.82 22.03
CA ARG A 40 5.08 8.70 21.22
C ARG A 40 4.91 8.97 19.72
N LEU A 41 3.78 9.54 19.30
CA LEU A 41 3.55 9.89 17.89
C LEU A 41 4.53 10.95 17.40
N SER A 42 4.82 11.98 18.21
CA SER A 42 5.81 13.01 17.85
C SER A 42 7.19 12.39 17.63
N LYS A 43 7.63 11.54 18.57
CA LYS A 43 8.89 10.78 18.46
C LYS A 43 8.94 9.90 17.21
N TYR A 44 7.88 9.14 16.95
CA TYR A 44 7.82 8.30 15.74
C TYR A 44 7.82 9.12 14.45
N ARG A 45 7.13 10.26 14.44
CA ARG A 45 7.14 11.18 13.30
C ARG A 45 8.54 11.71 13.02
N GLU A 46 9.25 12.16 14.05
CA GLU A 46 10.64 12.62 13.93
C GLU A 46 11.55 11.50 13.39
N GLN A 47 11.42 10.28 13.93
CA GLN A 47 12.17 9.12 13.44
C GLN A 47 11.86 8.77 11.98
N LEU A 48 10.58 8.75 11.60
CA LEU A 48 10.16 8.51 10.23
C LEU A 48 10.64 9.61 9.28
N GLN A 49 10.59 10.86 9.71
CA GLN A 49 11.12 11.98 8.94
C GLN A 49 12.62 11.84 8.76
N GLY A 50 13.37 11.46 9.79
CA GLY A 50 14.79 11.12 9.70
C GLY A 50 15.04 9.99 8.70
N LEU A 51 14.34 8.86 8.82
CA LEU A 51 14.48 7.74 7.89
C LEU A 51 14.13 8.10 6.44
N ILE A 52 13.10 8.93 6.23
CA ILE A 52 12.70 9.41 4.91
C ILE A 52 13.77 10.35 4.35
N THR A 53 14.27 11.28 5.16
CA THR A 53 15.38 12.17 4.80
C THR A 53 16.62 11.36 4.46
N ASP A 54 17.01 10.38 5.27
CA ASP A 54 18.13 9.47 5.01
C ASP A 54 17.94 8.68 3.70
N LEU A 55 16.71 8.26 3.38
CA LEU A 55 16.39 7.61 2.10
C LEU A 55 16.47 8.56 0.90
N LEU A 56 16.07 9.82 1.07
CA LEU A 56 16.10 10.86 0.03
C LEU A 56 17.51 11.40 -0.20
N GLU A 57 18.29 11.52 0.87
CA GLU A 57 19.67 12.03 0.90
C GLU A 57 20.68 10.90 0.62
N GLY A 58 20.26 9.64 0.79
CA GLY A 58 20.93 8.39 0.39
C GLY A 58 21.00 8.18 -1.12
N LYS A 59 21.50 9.18 -1.83
CA LYS A 59 21.95 9.11 -3.22
C LYS A 59 23.32 8.42 -3.27
N ASP A 60 23.38 7.12 -2.95
CA ASP A 60 24.48 6.19 -3.28
C ASP A 60 24.07 4.72 -2.97
N LEU A 61 22.90 4.30 -3.46
CA LEU A 61 22.54 2.88 -3.51
C LEU A 61 22.89 2.34 -4.91
N PRO A 62 23.74 1.30 -5.04
CA PRO A 62 24.14 0.76 -6.33
C PRO A 62 22.91 0.31 -7.13
N GLU A 63 22.87 0.63 -8.44
CA GLU A 63 21.78 0.25 -9.36
C GLU A 63 21.50 -1.26 -9.26
N SER A 64 20.40 -1.63 -8.59
CA SER A 64 20.00 -3.02 -8.47
C SER A 64 19.01 -3.42 -9.56
N LEU A 65 19.05 -4.71 -9.91
CA LEU A 65 18.21 -5.43 -10.87
C LEU A 65 16.70 -5.11 -10.76
N ALA A 66 16.23 -4.63 -9.61
CA ALA A 66 14.85 -4.21 -9.39
C ALA A 66 14.38 -3.11 -10.36
N LYS A 67 15.26 -2.20 -10.78
CA LYS A 67 14.92 -1.14 -11.73
C LYS A 67 14.82 -1.67 -13.17
N ALA A 68 15.69 -2.60 -13.55
CA ALA A 68 15.66 -3.27 -14.85
C ALA A 68 14.43 -4.19 -15.00
N GLU A 69 14.11 -4.95 -13.95
CA GLU A 69 12.90 -5.78 -13.88
C GLU A 69 11.63 -4.90 -13.92
N GLY A 70 11.65 -3.75 -13.22
CA GLY A 70 10.54 -2.80 -13.21
C GLY A 70 10.24 -2.21 -14.59
N GLN A 71 11.26 -1.86 -15.37
CA GLN A 71 11.07 -1.38 -16.74
C GLN A 71 10.46 -2.45 -17.66
N LYS A 72 10.85 -3.72 -17.49
CA LYS A 72 10.27 -4.85 -18.23
C LYS A 72 8.79 -5.07 -17.89
N VAL A 73 8.43 -5.00 -16.61
CA VAL A 73 7.03 -5.15 -16.17
C VAL A 73 6.16 -3.99 -16.68
N VAL A 74 6.70 -2.76 -16.69
CA VAL A 74 5.98 -1.60 -17.24
C VAL A 74 5.76 -1.76 -18.76
N ALA A 75 6.74 -2.28 -19.49
CA ALA A 75 6.61 -2.56 -20.93
C ALA A 75 5.55 -3.64 -21.20
N ASP A 76 5.60 -4.78 -20.50
CA ASP A 76 4.63 -5.87 -20.65
C ASP A 76 3.20 -5.44 -20.28
N THR A 77 3.07 -4.51 -19.32
CA THR A 77 1.77 -3.99 -18.90
C THR A 77 1.17 -3.05 -19.95
N ARG A 78 2.01 -2.26 -20.62
CA ARG A 78 1.58 -1.37 -21.71
C ARG A 78 1.04 -2.18 -22.90
N GLU A 79 1.74 -3.25 -23.30
CA GLU A 79 1.28 -4.13 -24.38
C GLU A 79 -0.07 -4.80 -24.04
N LYS A 80 -0.23 -5.27 -22.79
CA LYS A 80 -1.50 -5.88 -22.34
C LYS A 80 -2.65 -4.87 -22.28
N ALA A 81 -2.37 -3.62 -21.96
CA ALA A 81 -3.37 -2.56 -21.98
C ALA A 81 -3.85 -2.24 -23.40
N GLU A 82 -2.95 -2.23 -24.38
CA GLU A 82 -3.29 -2.02 -25.79
C GLU A 82 -4.18 -3.15 -26.34
N ARG A 83 -3.87 -4.41 -26.00
CA ARG A 83 -4.73 -5.56 -26.36
C ARG A 83 -6.12 -5.48 -25.74
N LEU A 84 -6.21 -5.01 -24.49
CA LEU A 84 -7.49 -4.91 -23.79
C LEU A 84 -8.38 -3.82 -24.41
N LEU A 85 -7.79 -2.72 -24.91
CA LEU A 85 -8.52 -1.69 -25.66
C LEU A 85 -9.08 -2.25 -26.97
N GLU A 86 -8.31 -3.05 -27.70
CA GLU A 86 -8.78 -3.69 -28.94
C GLU A 86 -9.92 -4.69 -28.68
N ASP A 87 -9.83 -5.47 -27.60
CA ASP A 87 -10.89 -6.41 -27.20
C ASP A 87 -12.19 -5.68 -26.81
N VAL A 88 -12.08 -4.52 -26.15
CA VAL A 88 -13.24 -3.66 -25.84
C VAL A 88 -13.88 -3.12 -27.12
N ASP A 89 -13.09 -2.65 -28.08
CA ASP A 89 -13.61 -2.15 -29.36
C ASP A 89 -14.32 -3.25 -30.17
N ARG A 90 -13.79 -4.48 -30.15
CA ARG A 90 -14.42 -5.65 -30.79
C ARG A 90 -15.74 -6.03 -30.12
N LEU A 91 -15.80 -6.02 -28.80
CA LEU A 91 -17.04 -6.30 -28.06
C LEU A 91 -18.09 -5.22 -28.29
N MET A 92 -17.69 -3.94 -28.32
CA MET A 92 -18.58 -2.82 -28.65
C MET A 92 -19.14 -2.93 -30.07
N ALA A 93 -18.32 -3.35 -31.04
CA ALA A 93 -18.74 -3.58 -32.41
C ALA A 93 -19.71 -4.76 -32.55
N GLN A 94 -19.47 -5.87 -31.83
CA GLN A 94 -20.41 -7.02 -31.80
C GLN A 94 -21.76 -6.66 -31.17
N ILE A 95 -21.76 -5.91 -30.07
CA ILE A 95 -22.99 -5.47 -29.39
C ILE A 95 -23.78 -4.52 -30.30
N LYS A 96 -23.11 -3.59 -30.99
CA LYS A 96 -23.77 -2.67 -31.92
C LYS A 96 -24.26 -3.36 -33.20
N GLY A 97 -23.57 -4.41 -33.65
CA GLY A 97 -23.97 -5.24 -34.80
C GLY A 97 -25.07 -6.27 -34.50
N GLN A 98 -25.23 -6.71 -33.24
CA GLN A 98 -26.36 -7.54 -32.80
C GLN A 98 -27.63 -6.74 -32.48
N ALA A 99 -27.54 -5.41 -32.41
CA ALA A 99 -28.67 -4.50 -32.18
C ALA A 99 -29.28 -3.93 -33.48
N SER A 100 -29.12 -4.64 -34.62
CA SER A 100 -29.79 -4.36 -35.90
C SER A 100 -30.59 -5.58 -36.35
#